data_AF-X0VUR0-F1
#
_entry.id   AF-X0VUR0-F1
#
_cell.length_a   1.000
_cell.length_b   1.000
_cell.length_c   1.000
_cell.angle_alpha   90.00
_cell.angle_beta   90.00
_cell.angle_gamma   90.00
#
_symmetry.space_group_name_H-M   'P 1'
#
loop_
_entity.id
_entity.type
_entity.pdbx_description
1 polymer ?
#
loop_
_entity_poly.entity_id
_entity_poly.type
_entity_poly.pdbx_seq_one_letter_code
_entity_poly.pdbx_strand_id
1 'polypeptide(L)' 'MSQLRKLFEPIKVGKLDLKNRIVMPAMMVGLGANDMVTDRFKDFYAERARGGA' A
#
# COMPACT_ATOMS: atom_id res chain seq x y z
N MET A 1 -14.97 -21.33 -5.32
CA MET A 1 -13.89 -20.71 -4.49
C MET A 1 -12.56 -20.57 -5.26
N SER A 2 -12.55 -20.18 -6.54
CA SER A 2 -11.30 -20.14 -7.34
C SER A 2 -10.96 -18.78 -7.95
N GLN A 3 -11.88 -17.80 -7.92
CA GLN A 3 -11.77 -16.57 -8.73
C GLN A 3 -10.72 -15.57 -8.23
N LEU A 4 -10.36 -15.58 -6.93
CA LEU A 4 -9.42 -14.59 -6.35
C LEU A 4 -8.00 -15.11 -6.13
N ARG A 5 -7.66 -16.34 -6.56
CA ARG A 5 -6.33 -16.92 -6.29
C ARG A 5 -5.19 -16.02 -6.78
N LYS A 6 -5.33 -15.44 -7.98
CA LYS A 6 -4.33 -14.55 -8.58
C LYS A 6 -4.05 -13.30 -7.75
N LEU A 7 -5.02 -12.80 -7.00
CA LEU A 7 -4.86 -11.60 -6.17
C LEU A 7 -3.80 -11.81 -5.08
N PHE A 8 -3.70 -13.02 -4.56
CA PHE A 8 -2.79 -13.37 -3.46
C PHE A 8 -1.52 -14.09 -3.92
N GLU A 9 -1.34 -14.30 -5.23
CA GLU A 9 -0.11 -14.85 -5.78
C GLU A 9 0.97 -13.75 -5.88
N PRO A 10 2.25 -14.07 -5.59
CA PRO A 10 3.35 -13.15 -5.80
C PRO A 10 3.46 -12.63 -7.24
N ILE A 11 4.08 -11.46 -7.39
CA ILE A 11 4.39 -10.84 -8.68
C ILE A 11 5.69 -10.05 -8.59
N LYS A 12 6.45 -10.03 -9.69
CA LYS A 12 7.60 -9.16 -9.84
C LYS A 12 7.22 -7.90 -10.60
N VAL A 13 7.55 -6.73 -10.05
CA VAL A 13 7.36 -5.41 -10.70
C VAL A 13 8.72 -4.73 -10.83
N GLY A 14 9.28 -4.73 -12.05
CA GLY A 14 10.64 -4.27 -12.28
C GLY A 14 11.66 -5.08 -11.48
N LYS A 15 12.26 -4.46 -10.46
CA LYS A 15 13.24 -5.10 -9.55
C LYS A 15 12.64 -5.51 -8.20
N LEU A 16 11.36 -5.25 -7.96
CA LEU A 16 10.68 -5.54 -6.69
C LEU A 16 9.90 -6.86 -6.77
N ASP A 17 10.05 -7.71 -5.77
CA ASP A 17 9.24 -8.90 -5.57
C ASP A 17 8.14 -8.60 -4.54
N LEU A 18 6.88 -8.66 -4.97
CA LEU A 18 5.70 -8.38 -4.15
C LEU A 18 5.00 -9.69 -3.77
N LYS A 19 4.59 -9.79 -2.50
CA LYS A 19 3.96 -11.01 -1.95
C LYS A 19 2.54 -11.26 -2.45
N ASN A 20 1.86 -10.23 -2.95
CA ASN A 20 0.50 -10.29 -3.50
C ASN A 20 0.30 -9.16 -4.53
N ARG A 21 -0.91 -9.07 -5.11
CA ARG A 21 -1.28 -8.09 -6.15
C ARG A 21 -2.27 -7.05 -5.64
N ILE A 22 -2.33 -6.85 -4.33
CA ILE A 22 -3.12 -5.80 -3.69
C ILE A 22 -2.21 -4.57 -3.60
N VAL A 23 -2.75 -3.40 -3.93
CA VAL A 23 -1.97 -2.16 -3.92
C VAL A 23 -2.83 -1.02 -3.41
N MET A 24 -2.21 -0.12 -2.63
CA MET A 24 -2.78 1.17 -2.29
C MET A 24 -2.29 2.20 -3.31
N PRO A 25 -3.16 2.75 -4.18
CA PRO A 25 -2.74 3.78 -5.12
C PRO A 25 -2.36 5.08 -4.39
N ALA A 26 -1.71 5.98 -5.12
CA ALA A 26 -1.49 7.34 -4.63
C ALA A 26 -2.85 8.02 -4.36
N MET A 27 -2.98 8.65 -3.19
CA MET A 27 -4.21 9.30 -2.74
C MET A 27 -3.89 10.63 -2.04
N MET A 28 -4.67 11.66 -2.36
CA MET A 28 -4.70 12.91 -1.60
C MET A 28 -5.54 12.68 -0.33
N VAL A 29 -4.89 12.59 0.83
CA VAL A 29 -5.56 12.23 2.10
C VAL A 29 -5.71 13.40 3.09
N GLY A 30 -5.19 14.58 2.76
CA GLY A 30 -5.34 15.78 3.59
C GLY A 30 -4.64 15.72 4.95
N LEU A 31 -3.62 14.86 5.10
CA LEU A 31 -2.88 14.66 6.36
C LEU A 31 -1.52 15.38 6.40
N GLY A 32 -1.12 16.05 5.31
CA GLY A 32 0.06 16.90 5.29
C GLY A 32 -0.22 18.26 5.94
N ALA A 33 0.84 18.97 6.34
CA ALA A 33 0.76 20.33 6.84
C ALA A 33 2.00 21.12 6.40
N ASN A 34 1.81 22.36 5.95
CA ASN A 34 2.89 23.25 5.48
C ASN A 34 3.81 22.59 4.44
N ASP A 35 3.22 21.88 3.46
CA ASP A 35 3.93 21.09 2.44
C ASP A 35 4.85 19.99 2.99
N MET A 36 4.66 19.60 4.26
CA MET A 36 5.45 18.58 4.94
C MET A 36 4.60 17.35 5.32
N VAL A 37 5.28 16.22 5.40
CA VAL A 37 4.75 14.97 5.98
C VAL A 37 4.61 15.15 7.50
N THR A 38 3.46 14.80 8.05
CA THR A 38 3.18 14.84 9.50
C THR A 38 3.28 13.46 10.13
N ASP A 39 3.29 13.39 11.47
CA ASP A 39 3.21 12.11 12.19
C ASP A 39 1.93 11.34 11.85
N ARG A 40 0.79 12.03 11.80
CA ARG A 40 -0.48 11.44 11.40
C ARG A 40 -0.45 10.87 9.97
N PHE A 41 0.28 11.52 9.06
CA PHE A 41 0.49 11.00 7.70
C PHE A 41 1.30 9.70 7.77
N LYS A 42 2.40 9.66 8.54
CA LYS A 42 3.22 8.45 8.72
C LYS A 42 2.40 7.30 9.30
N ASP A 43 1.67 7.56 10.38
CA ASP A 43 0.81 6.57 11.03
C ASP A 43 -0.24 6.01 10.06
N PHE A 44 -0.83 6.89 9.25
CA PHE A 44 -1.78 6.48 8.22
C PHE A 44 -1.17 5.44 7.28
N TYR A 45 0.01 5.67 6.69
CA TYR A 45 0.64 4.70 5.80
C TYR A 45 1.19 3.47 6.53
N ALA A 46 1.66 3.63 7.77
CA ALA A 46 2.11 2.51 8.60
C ALA A 46 0.99 1.50 8.84
N GLU A 47 -0.24 1.93 9.15
CA GLU A 47 -1.38 1.02 9.29
C GLU A 47 -1.69 0.24 8.00
N ARG A 48 -1.59 0.89 6.82
CA ARG A 48 -1.86 0.21 5.54
C ARG A 48 -0.77 -0.80 5.19
N ALA A 49 0.48 -0.46 5.48
CA ALA A 49 1.60 -1.40 5.35
C ALA A 49 1.43 -2.64 6.25
N ARG A 50 0.95 -2.45 7.50
CA ARG A 50 0.62 -3.58 8.40
C ARG A 50 -0.54 -4.43 7.87
N GLY A 51 -1.50 -3.82 7.17
CA GLY A 51 -2.62 -4.51 6.51
C GLY A 51 -2.20 -5.45 5.37
N GLY A 52 -0.96 -5.36 4.90
CA GLY A 52 -0.37 -6.33 3.98
C GLY A 52 -0.68 -6.13 2.50
N ALA A 53 -1.19 -4.94 2.13
CA ALA A 53 -1.06 -4.41 0.77
C ALA A 53 0.40 -4.00 0.48
#